data_AF-A0A1G7CFM1-F1
#
_entry.id   AF-A0A1G7CFM1-F1
#
_cell.length_a   1.000
_cell.length_b   1.000
_cell.length_c   1.000
_cell.angle_alpha   90.00
_cell.angle_beta   90.00
_cell.angle_gamma   90.00
#
_symmetry.space_group_name_H-M   'P 1'
#
loop_
_entity.id
_entity.type
_entity.pdbx_description
1 polymer ?
#
loop_
_entity_poly.entity_id
_entity_poly.type
_entity_poly.pdbx_seq_one_letter_code
_entity_poly.pdbx_strand_id
1 'polypeptide(L)'
;MSIVIDTNIALDLLVFDDPACLPLAAALDAGELRWLATAAMRDEFARVLGYRLIAARLAQNGRDAESVLAAFDRRVGPVSEAPARAPCTCSDPDDQIFIDLAVAHRARLLSKDRAVLAMRRRLAALGVAVSGI
;
A
#
# COMPACT_ATOMS: atom_id res chain seq x y z
N MET A 1 -1.51 10.88 -10.93
CA MET A 1 -0.13 10.49 -10.54
C MET A 1 -0.16 9.08 -9.94
N SER A 2 0.80 8.20 -10.24
CA SER A 2 0.80 6.83 -9.71
C SER A 2 1.44 6.73 -8.34
N ILE A 3 0.83 5.96 -7.45
CA ILE A 3 1.34 5.69 -6.11
C ILE A 3 1.33 4.19 -5.80
N VAL A 4 2.21 3.76 -4.91
CA VAL A 4 2.18 2.47 -4.23
C VAL A 4 2.02 2.75 -2.74
N ILE A 5 1.20 1.95 -2.06
CA ILE A 5 0.90 2.10 -0.63
C ILE A 5 1.25 0.78 0.05
N ASP A 6 1.99 0.83 1.15
CA ASP A 6 2.28 -0.35 1.98
C ASP A 6 1.04 -0.88 2.72
N THR A 7 1.15 -2.09 3.29
CA THR A 7 0.03 -2.71 4.02
C THR A 7 -0.42 -1.84 5.21
N ASN A 8 0.50 -1.18 5.91
CA ASN A 8 0.17 -0.40 7.10
C ASN A 8 -0.74 0.80 6.76
N ILE A 9 -0.37 1.60 5.76
CA ILE A 9 -1.20 2.72 5.32
C ILE A 9 -2.49 2.22 4.68
N ALA A 10 -2.47 1.08 3.97
CA ALA A 10 -3.70 0.48 3.44
C ALA A 10 -4.69 0.12 4.56
N LEU A 11 -4.20 -0.41 5.69
CA LEU A 11 -5.02 -0.65 6.87
C LEU A 11 -5.52 0.65 7.51
N ASP A 12 -4.67 1.67 7.62
CA ASP A 12 -5.08 2.98 8.17
C ASP A 12 -6.20 3.62 7.34
N LEU A 13 -6.07 3.54 6.02
CA LEU A 13 -7.01 4.06 5.05
C LEU A 13 -8.35 3.30 5.04
N LEU A 14 -8.34 1.97 5.17
CA LEU A 14 -9.51 1.13 4.90
C LEU A 14 -10.13 0.48 6.15
N VAL A 15 -9.36 0.33 7.24
CA VAL A 15 -9.74 -0.40 8.45
C VAL A 15 -9.81 0.50 9.67
N PHE A 16 -8.80 1.34 9.88
CA PHE A 16 -8.67 2.10 11.13
C PHE A 16 -9.32 3.48 11.13
N ASP A 17 -9.78 3.95 9.96
CA ASP A 17 -10.35 5.29 9.77
C ASP A 17 -9.41 6.39 10.27
N ASP A 18 -8.10 6.25 10.01
CA ASP A 18 -7.09 7.20 10.45
C ASP A 18 -7.35 8.58 9.80
N PRO A 19 -7.58 9.65 10.60
CA PRO A 19 -7.78 10.99 10.07
C PRO A 19 -6.63 11.49 9.20
N ALA A 20 -5.40 11.01 9.43
CA ALA A 20 -4.24 11.35 8.59
C ALA A 20 -4.39 10.86 7.15
N CYS A 21 -5.21 9.83 6.92
CA CYS A 21 -5.50 9.29 5.60
C CYS A 21 -6.65 10.01 4.87
N LEU A 22 -7.35 10.97 5.49
CA LEU A 22 -8.47 11.68 4.84
C LEU A 22 -8.07 12.39 3.53
N PRO A 23 -6.92 13.12 3.46
CA PRO A 23 -6.49 13.73 2.20
C PRO A 23 -6.13 12.70 1.14
N LEU A 24 -5.56 11.56 1.55
CA LEU A 24 -5.23 10.46 0.65
C LEU A 24 -6.50 9.82 0.07
N ALA A 25 -7.50 9.56 0.92
CA ALA A 25 -8.79 9.02 0.52
C ALA A 25 -9.48 9.92 -0.50
N ALA A 26 -9.55 11.23 -0.22
CA ALA A 26 -10.13 12.20 -1.14
C ALA A 26 -9.42 12.24 -2.50
N ALA A 27 -8.07 12.22 -2.51
CA ALA A 27 -7.31 12.24 -3.75
C ALA A 27 -7.43 10.94 -4.57
N LEU A 28 -7.62 9.79 -3.91
CA LEU A 28 -7.92 8.52 -4.57
C LEU A 28 -9.33 8.52 -5.15
N ASP A 29 -10.32 8.94 -4.37
CA ASP A 29 -11.72 8.95 -4.78
C ASP A 29 -11.98 10.00 -5.89
N ALA A 30 -11.20 11.08 -5.94
CA ALA A 30 -11.19 12.06 -7.03
C ALA A 30 -10.43 11.62 -8.29
N GLY A 31 -9.72 10.49 -8.25
CA GLY A 31 -8.91 9.99 -9.37
C GLY A 31 -7.62 10.77 -9.64
N GLU A 32 -7.22 11.67 -8.73
CA GLU A 32 -5.97 12.43 -8.83
C GLU A 32 -4.74 11.51 -8.62
N LEU A 33 -4.92 10.51 -7.76
CA LEU A 33 -3.96 9.46 -7.48
C LEU A 33 -4.44 8.13 -8.05
N ARG A 34 -3.53 7.40 -8.70
CA ARG A 34 -3.74 6.03 -9.15
C ARG A 34 -2.93 5.09 -8.25
N TRP A 35 -3.61 4.41 -7.33
CA TRP A 35 -2.98 3.42 -6.48
C TRP A 35 -2.70 2.14 -7.27
N LEU A 36 -1.44 1.76 -7.43
CA LEU A 36 -1.03 0.54 -8.08
C LEU A 36 -0.85 -0.59 -7.06
N ALA A 37 -1.33 -1.78 -7.39
CA ALA A 37 -1.11 -3.00 -6.62
C ALA A 37 -1.06 -4.23 -7.52
N THR A 38 -0.25 -5.23 -7.14
CA THR A 38 -0.23 -6.55 -7.79
C THR A 38 -1.23 -7.49 -7.13
N ALA A 39 -1.50 -8.62 -7.79
CA ALA A 39 -2.30 -9.70 -7.19
C ALA A 39 -1.69 -10.21 -5.87
N ALA A 40 -0.36 -10.37 -5.80
CA ALA A 40 0.31 -10.83 -4.59
C ALA A 40 0.16 -9.84 -3.41
N MET A 41 0.20 -8.52 -3.67
CA MET A 41 -0.08 -7.51 -2.65
C MET A 41 -1.52 -7.58 -2.16
N ARG A 42 -2.48 -7.77 -3.07
CA ARG A 42 -3.90 -7.96 -2.72
C ARG A 42 -4.12 -9.21 -1.86
N ASP A 43 -3.49 -10.33 -2.23
CA ASP A 43 -3.59 -11.59 -1.50
C ASP A 43 -2.96 -11.50 -0.11
N GLU A 44 -1.83 -10.79 0.03
CA GLU A 44 -1.24 -10.49 1.32
C GLU A 44 -2.17 -9.62 2.18
N PHE A 45 -2.74 -8.57 1.60
CA PHE A 45 -3.71 -7.74 2.31
C PHE A 45 -4.92 -8.57 2.78
N ALA A 46 -5.47 -9.45 1.94
CA ALA A 46 -6.56 -10.34 2.30
C ALA A 46 -6.19 -11.30 3.46
N ARG A 47 -4.95 -11.82 3.49
CA ARG A 47 -4.44 -12.62 4.62
C ARG A 47 -4.38 -11.80 5.91
N VAL A 48 -3.86 -10.58 5.83
CA VAL A 48 -3.73 -9.67 6.98
C VAL A 48 -5.09 -9.30 7.57
N LEU A 49 -6.13 -9.11 6.75
CA LEU A 49 -7.50 -8.88 7.23
C LEU A 49 -8.05 -10.05 8.08
N GLY A 50 -7.52 -11.26 7.87
CA GLY A 50 -7.85 -12.45 8.67
C GLY A 50 -7.10 -12.55 10.00
N TYR A 51 -6.08 -11.71 10.26
CA TYR A 51 -5.35 -11.75 11.51
C TYR A 51 -6.23 -11.34 12.69
N ARG A 52 -6.14 -12.08 13.80
CA ARG A 52 -7.05 -11.99 14.95
C ARG A 52 -7.32 -10.56 15.41
N LEU A 53 -6.28 -9.72 15.48
CA LEU A 53 -6.41 -8.33 15.92
C LEU A 53 -7.18 -7.47 14.90
N ILE A 54 -6.90 -7.66 13.61
CA ILE A 54 -7.55 -6.93 12.52
C ILE A 54 -9.01 -7.37 12.38
N ALA A 55 -9.26 -8.68 12.34
CA ALA A 55 -10.61 -9.22 12.30
C ALA A 55 -11.48 -8.75 13.49
N ALA A 56 -10.90 -8.68 14.70
CA ALA A 56 -11.60 -8.14 15.87
C ALA A 56 -11.95 -6.66 15.69
N ARG A 57 -11.05 -5.85 15.12
CA ARG A 57 -11.29 -4.44 14.83
C ARG A 57 -12.38 -4.24 13.77
N LEU A 58 -12.38 -5.05 12.71
CA LEU A 58 -13.41 -5.02 11.69
C LEU A 58 -14.80 -5.29 12.29
N ALA A 59 -14.92 -6.33 13.11
CA ALA A 59 -16.16 -6.68 13.79
C ALA A 59 -16.66 -5.55 14.71
N GLN A 60 -15.76 -4.90 15.47
CA GLN A 60 -16.11 -3.75 16.31
C GLN A 60 -16.66 -2.57 15.50
N ASN A 61 -16.17 -2.38 14.28
CA ASN A 61 -16.56 -1.29 13.38
C ASN A 61 -17.74 -1.68 12.46
N GLY A 62 -18.33 -2.87 12.65
CA GLY A 62 -19.43 -3.35 11.80
C GLY A 62 -19.02 -3.61 10.35
N ARG A 63 -17.75 -3.94 10.09
CA ARG A 63 -17.20 -4.28 8.77
C ARG A 63 -16.78 -5.74 8.74
N ASP A 64 -16.73 -6.31 7.55
CA ASP A 64 -16.13 -7.61 7.28
C ASP A 64 -14.90 -7.46 6.35
N ALA A 65 -14.09 -8.52 6.24
CA ALA A 65 -12.91 -8.49 5.40
C ALA A 65 -13.25 -8.35 3.91
N GLU A 66 -14.38 -8.89 3.46
CA GLU A 66 -14.80 -8.87 2.06
C GLU A 66 -15.15 -7.44 1.59
N SER A 67 -15.89 -6.68 2.39
CA SER A 67 -16.21 -5.28 2.09
C SER A 67 -14.97 -4.39 2.07
N VAL A 68 -13.99 -4.64 2.95
CA VAL A 68 -12.70 -3.94 2.94
C VAL A 68 -11.88 -4.29 1.70
N LEU A 69 -11.83 -5.57 1.33
CA LEU A 69 -11.14 -6.02 0.12
C LEU A 69 -11.80 -5.46 -1.14
N ALA A 70 -13.14 -5.40 -1.19
CA ALA A 70 -13.86 -4.74 -2.26
C ALA A 70 -13.57 -3.23 -2.32
N ALA A 71 -13.36 -2.57 -1.16
CA ALA A 71 -12.96 -1.16 -1.11
C ALA A 71 -11.53 -0.93 -1.59
N PHE A 72 -10.62 -1.87 -1.32
CA PHE A 72 -9.28 -1.91 -1.90
C PHE A 72 -9.39 -2.05 -3.43
N ASP A 73 -10.11 -3.06 -3.92
CA ASP A 73 -10.26 -3.37 -5.34
C ASP A 73 -10.84 -2.21 -6.17
N ARG A 74 -11.77 -1.43 -5.60
CA ARG A 74 -12.32 -0.24 -6.26
C ARG A 74 -11.31 0.90 -6.43
N ARG A 75 -10.29 0.99 -5.56
CA ARG A 75 -9.32 2.09 -5.54
C ARG A 75 -8.02 1.77 -6.26
N VAL A 76 -7.67 0.48 -6.38
CA VAL A 76 -6.45 0.07 -7.05
C VAL A 76 -6.62 -0.02 -8.56
N GLY A 77 -5.65 0.50 -9.30
CA GLY A 77 -5.36 0.11 -10.66
C GLY A 77 -4.49 -1.16 -10.64
N PRO A 78 -5.05 -2.35 -10.92
CA PRO A 78 -4.31 -3.60 -10.81
C PRO A 78 -3.16 -3.66 -11.83
N VAL A 79 -2.06 -4.26 -11.40
CA VAL A 79 -0.89 -4.57 -12.25
C VAL A 79 -0.79 -6.09 -12.36
N SER A 80 -1.04 -6.62 -13.55
CA SER A 80 -1.11 -8.07 -13.81
C SER A 80 0.25 -8.74 -13.81
N GLU A 81 1.30 -8.03 -14.22
CA GLU A 81 2.66 -8.56 -14.27
C GLU A 81 3.39 -8.27 -12.96
N ALA A 82 4.04 -9.30 -12.41
CA ALA A 82 4.91 -9.11 -11.27
C ALA A 82 6.11 -8.23 -11.68
N PRO A 83 6.42 -7.16 -10.92
CA PRO A 83 7.54 -6.29 -11.26
C PRO A 83 8.87 -7.06 -11.14
N ALA A 84 9.83 -6.70 -12.00
CA ALA A 84 11.20 -7.14 -11.82
C ALA A 84 11.75 -6.62 -10.49
N ARG A 85 12.60 -7.43 -9.85
CA ARG A 85 13.21 -7.06 -8.58
C ARG A 85 14.04 -5.78 -8.73
N ALA A 86 13.82 -4.81 -7.84
CA ALA A 86 14.56 -3.55 -7.83
C ALA A 86 16.06 -3.79 -7.54
N PRO A 87 16.95 -2.91 -8.03
CA PRO A 87 18.40 -3.01 -7.77
C PRO A 87 18.77 -2.69 -6.31
N CYS A 88 17.79 -2.30 -5.48
CA CYS A 88 17.96 -2.07 -4.05
C CYS A 88 17.08 -3.01 -3.23
N THR A 89 17.71 -3.71 -2.30
CA THR A 89 17.03 -4.57 -1.33
C THR A 89 16.63 -3.80 -0.08
N CYS A 90 15.38 -3.96 0.36
CA CYS A 90 14.89 -3.52 1.67
C CYS A 90 15.46 -4.44 2.76
N SER A 91 15.69 -3.90 3.97
CA SER A 91 16.11 -4.73 5.10
C SER A 91 14.97 -5.61 5.63
N ASP A 92 13.73 -5.22 5.37
CA ASP A 92 12.56 -6.07 5.58
C ASP A 92 12.19 -6.75 4.24
N PRO A 93 12.32 -8.08 4.12
CA PRO A 93 12.03 -8.79 2.89
C PRO A 93 10.54 -8.76 2.51
N ASP A 94 9.63 -8.63 3.48
CA ASP A 94 8.18 -8.60 3.21
C ASP A 94 7.78 -7.30 2.51
N ASP A 95 8.52 -6.22 2.78
CA ASP A 95 8.29 -4.92 2.14
C ASP A 95 8.89 -4.81 0.74
N GLN A 96 9.71 -5.77 0.29
CA GLN A 96 10.39 -5.71 -1.01
C GLN A 96 9.40 -5.58 -2.17
N ILE A 97 8.21 -6.19 -2.06
CA ILE A 97 7.20 -6.16 -3.14
C ILE A 97 6.71 -4.73 -3.44
N PHE A 98 6.63 -3.86 -2.44
CA PHE A 98 6.23 -2.45 -2.62
C PHE A 98 7.34 -1.65 -3.30
N ILE A 99 8.60 -1.95 -2.95
CA ILE A 99 9.80 -1.34 -3.54
C ILE A 99 9.90 -1.71 -5.02
N ASP A 100 9.74 -2.99 -5.34
CA ASP A 100 9.81 -3.51 -6.71
C ASP A 100 8.75 -2.85 -7.58
N LEU A 101 7.51 -2.79 -7.11
CA LEU A 101 6.41 -2.16 -7.85
C LEU A 101 6.62 -0.66 -8.03
N ALA A 102 7.07 0.05 -6.98
CA ALA A 102 7.31 1.48 -7.04
C ALA A 102 8.41 1.81 -8.06
N VAL A 103 9.51 1.04 -8.07
CA VAL A 103 10.62 1.22 -9.02
C VAL A 103 10.19 0.91 -10.45
N ALA A 104 9.48 -0.20 -10.68
CA ALA A 104 9.04 -0.61 -12.01
C ALA A 104 8.15 0.46 -12.69
N HIS A 105 7.32 1.15 -11.91
CA HIS A 105 6.42 2.19 -12.43
C HIS A 105 6.86 3.63 -12.16
N ARG A 106 8.02 3.84 -11.52
CA ARG A 106 8.45 5.14 -10.98
C ARG A 106 7.34 5.84 -10.19
N ALA A 107 6.58 5.04 -9.43
CA ALA A 107 5.46 5.52 -8.64
C ALA A 107 5.97 6.03 -7.29
N ARG A 108 5.26 7.01 -6.70
CA ARG A 108 5.56 7.44 -5.32
C ARG A 108 5.18 6.32 -4.35
N LEU A 109 6.07 5.98 -3.42
CA LEU A 109 5.80 5.00 -2.37
C LEU A 109 5.38 5.70 -1.08
N LEU A 110 4.19 5.37 -0.58
CA LEU A 110 3.70 5.78 0.72
C LEU A 110 3.93 4.63 1.70
N SER A 111 4.59 4.91 2.83
CA SER A 111 4.84 3.90 3.87
C SER A 111 4.96 4.50 5.27
N LYS A 112 4.50 3.76 6.28
CA LYS A 112 4.75 4.05 7.71
C LYS A 112 5.89 3.19 8.28
N ASP A 113 6.41 2.24 7.51
CA ASP A 113 7.49 1.36 7.94
C ASP A 113 8.86 2.04 7.91
N ARG A 114 9.66 1.79 8.95
CA ARG A 114 10.98 2.43 9.12
C ARG A 114 12.02 1.90 8.12
N ALA A 115 12.01 0.61 7.80
CA ALA A 115 12.89 0.01 6.81
C ALA A 115 12.62 0.61 5.43
N VAL A 116 11.36 0.75 5.03
CA VAL A 116 10.98 1.41 3.77
C VAL A 116 11.38 2.89 3.78
N LEU A 117 11.06 3.63 4.85
CA LEU A 117 11.39 5.05 4.94
C LEU A 117 12.91 5.31 4.91
N ALA A 118 13.72 4.39 5.43
CA ALA A 118 15.18 4.45 5.36
C ALA A 118 15.71 4.32 3.91
N MET A 119 14.93 3.76 2.98
CA MET A 119 15.31 3.62 1.57
C MET A 119 15.14 4.90 0.75
N ARG A 120 14.55 5.97 1.30
CA ARG A 120 14.21 7.22 0.58
C ARG A 120 15.31 7.74 -0.34
N ARG A 121 16.57 7.79 0.12
CA ARG A 121 17.70 8.27 -0.69
C ARG A 121 18.03 7.34 -1.85
N ARG A 122 18.05 6.02 -1.61
CA ARG A 122 18.32 4.99 -2.63
C ARG A 122 17.23 4.98 -3.69
N LEU A 123 15.97 5.11 -3.27
CA LEU A 123 14.82 5.13 -4.16
C LEU A 123 14.68 6.42 -4.95
N ALA A 124 15.04 7.57 -4.37
CA ALA A 124 15.09 8.82 -5.09
C ALA A 124 16.06 8.77 -6.30
N ALA A 125 17.19 8.07 -6.16
CA ALA A 125 18.14 7.85 -7.27
C ALA A 125 17.55 6.98 -8.40
N LEU A 126 16.47 6.23 -8.13
CA LEU A 126 15.72 5.43 -9.10
C LEU A 126 14.45 6.13 -9.60
N GLY A 127 14.22 7.39 -9.22
CA GLY A 127 13.03 8.16 -9.60
C GLY A 127 11.79 7.87 -8.75
N VAL A 128 11.95 7.22 -7.60
CA VAL A 128 10.87 6.91 -6.66
C VAL A 128 10.94 7.85 -5.46
N ALA A 129 9.94 8.71 -5.32
CA ALA A 129 9.75 9.47 -4.09
C ALA A 129 9.13 8.57 -3.01
N VAL A 130 9.65 8.63 -1.79
CA VAL A 130 9.09 7.91 -0.63
C VAL A 130 8.61 8.93 0.39
N SER A 131 7.42 8.77 0.96
CA SER A 131 6.90 9.64 2.02
C SER A 131 6.03 8.87 3.02
N GLY A 132 6.04 9.29 4.29
CA GLY A 132 5.07 8.82 5.28
C GLY A 132 3.84 9.72 5.32
N ILE A 133 2.81 9.24 6.02
CA ILE A 133 1.56 9.94 6.33
C ILE A 133 1.28 9.77 7.81
#